data_AF-A0A355UGR3-F1
#
_entry.id   AF-A0A355UGR3-F1
#
_cell.length_a   1.000
_cell.length_b   1.000
_cell.length_c   1.000
_cell.angle_alpha   90.00
_cell.angle_beta   90.00
_cell.angle_gamma   90.00
#
_symmetry.space_group_name_H-M   'P 1'
#
loop_
_entity.id
_entity.type
_entity.pdbx_description
1 polymer ?
#
loop_
_entity_poly.entity_id
_entity_poly.type
_entity_poly.pdbx_seq_one_letter_code
_entity_poly.pdbx_strand_id
1 'polypeptide(L)'
;GKLTQTELIRHTYRNYPYYAIKSDIAKSLLNSSELEIIEQQKRHYSEKQLFSIGYEGISLETYINKLIINDVHVLCDVRKNAYSQKYGFSKKTLELACKGTNIGYIHIPDLGIVSDKRQELNTQADYDILFNEYKQTTLIDNNKSILYIRDLLDKYKRVALTCFEKDPKQCHRTCVANSLMQLPNADYGLKML
;
A
#
# COMPACT_ATOMS: atom_id res chain seq x y z
N GLY A 1 -36.61 -2.93 6.39
CA GLY A 1 -36.30 -3.96 5.38
C GLY A 1 -36.73 -5.32 5.92
N LYS A 2 -37.11 -6.27 5.06
CA LYS A 2 -37.61 -7.60 5.46
C LYS A 2 -36.52 -8.68 5.60
N LEU A 3 -35.29 -8.39 5.19
CA LEU A 3 -34.17 -9.33 5.26
C LEU A 3 -33.49 -9.26 6.63
N THR A 4 -33.14 -10.43 7.16
CA THR A 4 -32.23 -10.58 8.29
C THR A 4 -30.81 -10.15 7.91
N GLN A 5 -29.95 -9.94 8.91
CA GLN A 5 -28.54 -9.60 8.69
C GLN A 5 -27.84 -10.65 7.82
N THR A 6 -28.05 -11.93 8.10
CA THR A 6 -27.46 -13.05 7.36
C THR A 6 -27.92 -13.07 5.90
N GLU A 7 -29.21 -12.86 5.66
CA GLU A 7 -29.76 -12.82 4.30
C GLU A 7 -29.21 -11.64 3.51
N LEU A 8 -29.01 -10.48 4.16
CA LEU A 8 -28.39 -9.32 3.53
C LEU A 8 -26.94 -9.59 3.13
N ILE A 9 -26.14 -10.19 4.02
CA ILE A 9 -24.74 -10.55 3.73
C ILE A 9 -24.67 -11.57 2.59
N ARG A 10 -25.48 -12.63 2.65
CA ARG A 10 -25.56 -13.66 1.61
C ARG A 10 -26.00 -13.06 0.26
N HIS A 11 -26.94 -12.11 0.27
CA HIS A 11 -27.34 -11.38 -0.93
C HIS A 11 -26.17 -10.58 -1.51
N THR A 12 -25.42 -9.84 -0.69
CA THR A 12 -24.23 -9.11 -1.14
C THR A 12 -23.18 -10.04 -1.74
N TYR A 13 -22.87 -11.16 -1.09
CA TYR A 13 -21.83 -12.08 -1.58
C TYR A 13 -22.21 -12.76 -2.89
N ARG A 14 -23.49 -13.07 -3.10
CA ARG A 14 -23.98 -13.67 -4.35
C ARG A 14 -23.97 -12.70 -5.52
N ASN A 15 -24.39 -11.44 -5.30
CA ASN A 15 -24.50 -10.45 -6.37
C ASN A 15 -23.19 -9.70 -6.62
N TYR A 16 -22.32 -9.61 -5.62
CA TYR A 16 -21.05 -8.90 -5.66
C TYR A 16 -19.93 -9.73 -5.00
N PRO A 17 -19.57 -10.89 -5.58
CA PRO A 17 -18.64 -11.85 -4.99
C PRO A 17 -17.23 -11.30 -4.70
N TYR A 18 -16.81 -10.27 -5.44
CA TYR A 18 -15.55 -9.55 -5.18
C TYR A 18 -15.44 -9.07 -3.72
N TYR A 19 -16.52 -8.57 -3.10
CA TYR A 19 -16.46 -8.07 -1.72
C TYR A 19 -16.35 -9.19 -0.67
N ALA A 20 -16.46 -10.45 -1.08
CA ALA A 20 -16.35 -11.61 -0.20
C ALA A 20 -14.96 -12.27 -0.25
N ILE A 21 -14.03 -11.83 -1.12
CA ILE A 21 -12.75 -12.52 -1.35
C ILE A 21 -11.81 -12.54 -0.14
N LYS A 22 -11.99 -11.63 0.82
CA LYS A 22 -11.28 -11.58 2.10
C LYS A 22 -12.21 -11.84 3.31
N SER A 23 -13.41 -12.37 3.09
CA SER A 23 -14.37 -12.60 4.17
C SER A 23 -14.07 -13.87 4.97
N ASP A 24 -13.94 -13.73 6.28
CA ASP A 24 -13.76 -14.86 7.22
C ASP A 24 -15.06 -15.67 7.42
N ILE A 25 -16.23 -15.07 7.16
CA ILE A 25 -17.53 -15.70 7.37
C ILE A 25 -18.14 -16.27 6.08
N ALA A 26 -17.53 -16.08 4.92
CA ALA A 26 -18.08 -16.59 3.65
C ALA A 26 -18.33 -18.11 3.70
N LYS A 27 -17.41 -18.88 4.29
CA LYS A 27 -17.52 -20.34 4.39
C LYS A 27 -18.68 -20.83 5.25
N SER A 28 -19.10 -20.07 6.26
CA SER A 28 -20.25 -20.43 7.09
C SER A 28 -21.58 -20.01 6.48
N LEU A 29 -21.55 -19.12 5.48
CA LEU A 29 -22.73 -18.52 4.88
C LEU A 29 -23.07 -19.02 3.49
N LEU A 30 -22.11 -19.62 2.77
CA LEU A 30 -22.21 -19.99 1.37
C LEU A 30 -21.96 -21.48 1.14
N ASN A 31 -22.57 -22.02 0.08
CA ASN A 31 -22.30 -23.39 -0.37
C ASN A 31 -21.04 -23.45 -1.26
N SER A 32 -20.61 -24.66 -1.63
CA SER A 32 -19.37 -24.87 -2.37
C SER A 32 -19.32 -24.17 -3.73
N SER A 33 -20.42 -24.16 -4.50
CA SER A 33 -20.43 -23.50 -5.82
C SER A 33 -20.39 -21.98 -5.71
N GLU A 34 -21.04 -21.41 -4.69
CA GLU A 34 -20.95 -19.97 -4.39
C GLU A 34 -19.55 -19.56 -3.93
N LEU A 35 -18.88 -20.39 -3.14
CA LEU A 35 -17.50 -20.17 -2.71
C LEU A 35 -16.52 -20.24 -3.88
N GLU A 36 -16.74 -21.15 -4.83
CA GLU A 36 -15.92 -21.25 -6.04
C GLU A 36 -16.00 -19.98 -6.90
N ILE A 37 -17.19 -19.37 -7.03
CA ILE A 37 -17.36 -18.08 -7.70
C ILE A 37 -16.52 -16.99 -7.02
N ILE A 38 -16.47 -16.96 -5.70
CA ILE A 38 -15.64 -16.01 -4.95
C ILE A 38 -14.16 -16.28 -5.19
N GLU A 39 -13.74 -17.55 -5.19
CA GLU A 39 -12.34 -17.92 -5.44
C GLU A 39 -11.87 -17.43 -6.80
N GLN A 40 -12.73 -17.56 -7.83
CA GLN A 40 -12.45 -17.07 -9.18
C GLN A 40 -12.32 -15.53 -9.27
N GLN A 41 -12.81 -14.78 -8.27
CA GLN A 41 -12.61 -13.32 -8.22
C GLN A 41 -11.24 -12.92 -7.66
N LYS A 42 -10.54 -13.85 -6.98
CA LYS A 42 -9.22 -13.55 -6.42
C LYS A 42 -8.21 -13.37 -7.54
N ARG A 43 -7.37 -12.36 -7.38
CA ARG A 43 -6.24 -12.11 -8.26
C ARG A 43 -5.00 -12.64 -7.58
N HIS A 44 -4.25 -13.47 -8.29
CA HIS A 44 -3.01 -14.04 -7.79
C HIS A 44 -1.91 -13.80 -8.81
N TYR A 45 -0.88 -13.09 -8.38
CA TYR A 45 0.28 -12.75 -9.18
C TYR A 45 1.53 -13.41 -8.61
N SER A 46 2.30 -14.08 -9.48
CA SER A 46 3.47 -14.87 -9.06
C SER A 46 4.78 -14.08 -9.18
N GLU A 47 4.74 -12.97 -9.91
CA GLU A 47 5.86 -12.09 -10.20
C GLU A 47 6.12 -11.07 -9.10
N LYS A 48 7.40 -10.70 -8.92
CA LYS A 48 7.78 -9.62 -8.03
C LYS A 48 7.41 -8.28 -8.65
N GLN A 49 6.82 -7.40 -7.86
CA GLN A 49 6.38 -6.08 -8.29
C GLN A 49 6.42 -5.11 -7.12
N LEU A 50 7.13 -4.00 -7.33
CA LEU A 50 7.10 -2.85 -6.45
C LEU A 50 5.99 -1.90 -6.89
N PHE A 51 5.24 -1.39 -5.93
CA PHE A 51 4.20 -0.39 -6.14
C PHE A 51 4.52 0.90 -5.40
N SER A 52 4.00 2.00 -5.92
CA SER A 52 4.00 3.30 -5.25
C SER A 52 2.57 3.83 -5.23
N ILE A 53 2.07 4.17 -4.05
CA ILE A 53 0.70 4.64 -3.88
C ILE A 53 0.66 5.86 -2.95
N GLY A 54 -0.09 6.87 -3.37
CA GLY A 54 -0.43 8.05 -2.58
C GLY A 54 -1.89 8.02 -2.16
N TYR A 55 -2.21 8.53 -0.97
CA TYR A 55 -3.58 8.54 -0.46
C TYR A 55 -4.28 9.90 -0.51
N GLU A 56 -3.59 10.95 -0.96
CA GLU A 56 -4.20 12.25 -1.21
C GLU A 56 -5.37 12.14 -2.19
N GLY A 57 -6.48 12.80 -1.86
CA GLY A 57 -7.67 12.84 -2.70
C GLY A 57 -8.52 11.56 -2.77
N ILE A 58 -8.16 10.44 -2.11
CA ILE A 58 -8.94 9.18 -2.18
C ILE A 58 -9.38 8.67 -0.80
N SER A 59 -10.48 7.92 -0.69
CA SER A 59 -10.91 7.35 0.60
C SER A 59 -10.04 6.17 1.02
N LEU A 60 -10.10 5.78 2.30
CA LEU A 60 -9.46 4.55 2.79
C LEU A 60 -9.97 3.32 2.02
N GLU A 61 -11.27 3.26 1.72
CA GLU A 61 -11.86 2.17 0.95
C GLU A 61 -11.30 2.08 -0.46
N THR A 62 -11.26 3.19 -1.21
CA THR A 62 -10.66 3.23 -2.55
C THR A 62 -9.18 2.82 -2.49
N TYR A 63 -8.46 3.29 -1.47
CA TYR A 63 -7.05 2.99 -1.28
C TYR A 63 -6.81 1.49 -1.03
N ILE A 64 -7.53 0.89 -0.08
CA ILE A 64 -7.41 -0.55 0.22
C ILE A 64 -7.83 -1.40 -0.98
N ASN A 65 -8.90 -1.02 -1.69
CA ASN A 65 -9.30 -1.72 -2.92
C ASN A 65 -8.22 -1.69 -4.00
N LYS A 66 -7.49 -0.57 -4.18
CA LYS A 66 -6.33 -0.54 -5.09
C LYS A 66 -5.26 -1.55 -4.71
N LEU A 67 -4.99 -1.74 -3.43
CA LEU A 67 -4.01 -2.72 -2.95
C LEU A 67 -4.49 -4.16 -3.23
N ILE A 68 -5.75 -4.46 -2.93
CA ILE A 68 -6.37 -5.79 -3.16
C ILE A 68 -6.37 -6.16 -4.64
N ILE A 69 -6.81 -5.25 -5.51
CA ILE A 69 -6.92 -5.46 -6.96
C ILE A 69 -5.54 -5.69 -7.63
N ASN A 70 -4.47 -5.20 -7.00
CA ASN A 70 -3.10 -5.42 -7.43
C ASN A 70 -2.39 -6.54 -6.64
N ASP A 71 -3.11 -7.30 -5.81
CA ASP A 71 -2.57 -8.39 -5.01
C ASP A 71 -1.35 -7.97 -4.18
N VAL A 72 -1.43 -6.78 -3.56
CA VAL A 72 -0.36 -6.31 -2.67
C VAL A 72 -0.39 -7.13 -1.39
N HIS A 73 0.76 -7.70 -1.03
CA HIS A 73 0.91 -8.51 0.18
C HIS A 73 1.46 -7.71 1.36
N VAL A 74 2.30 -6.71 1.10
CA VAL A 74 2.90 -5.86 2.14
C VAL A 74 2.84 -4.38 1.73
N LEU A 75 2.37 -3.55 2.65
CA LEU A 75 2.40 -2.10 2.56
C LEU A 75 3.52 -1.55 3.46
N CYS A 76 4.53 -0.96 2.84
CA CYS A 76 5.62 -0.24 3.51
C CYS A 76 5.29 1.25 3.59
N ASP A 77 5.05 1.73 4.80
CA ASP A 77 4.81 3.13 5.10
C ASP A 77 6.14 3.84 5.33
N VAL A 78 6.54 4.69 4.38
CA VAL A 78 7.83 5.40 4.40
C VAL A 78 7.69 6.82 4.97
N ARG A 79 6.58 7.14 5.64
CA ARG A 79 6.39 8.43 6.31
C ARG A 79 7.26 8.50 7.56
N LYS A 80 7.91 9.65 7.81
CA LYS A 80 8.70 9.85 9.04
C LYS A 80 7.81 9.68 10.27
N ASN A 81 6.69 10.40 10.26
CA ASN A 81 5.61 10.26 11.23
C ASN A 81 4.40 9.70 10.48
N ALA A 82 3.96 8.49 10.83
CA ALA A 82 2.76 7.86 10.26
C ALA A 82 1.45 8.47 10.82
N TYR A 83 1.44 9.79 10.95
CA TYR A 83 0.29 10.59 11.36
C TYR A 83 -0.36 11.21 10.12
N SER A 84 -1.69 11.25 10.09
CA SER A 84 -2.44 11.94 9.05
C SER A 84 -3.77 12.44 9.61
N GLN A 85 -4.14 13.66 9.24
CA GLN A 85 -5.47 14.22 9.53
C GLN A 85 -6.55 13.61 8.63
N LYS A 86 -6.17 12.97 7.52
CA LYS A 86 -7.10 12.31 6.63
C LYS A 86 -7.63 11.05 7.30
N TYR A 87 -8.95 10.98 7.46
CA TYR A 87 -9.62 9.85 8.09
C TYR A 87 -9.18 8.52 7.47
N GLY A 88 -8.79 7.58 8.33
CA GLY A 88 -8.34 6.25 7.91
C GLY A 88 -6.84 6.07 7.74
N PHE A 89 -6.04 7.15 7.68
CA PHE A 89 -4.62 7.09 7.31
C PHE A 89 -3.64 7.37 8.47
N SER A 90 -4.13 7.43 9.71
CA SER A 90 -3.25 7.31 10.87
C SER A 90 -2.69 5.88 10.96
N LYS A 91 -1.49 5.72 11.52
CA LYS A 91 -0.80 4.42 11.65
C LYS A 91 -1.73 3.29 12.09
N LYS A 92 -2.36 3.45 13.25
CA LYS A 92 -3.22 2.42 13.85
C LYS A 92 -4.39 2.05 12.94
N THR A 93 -5.07 3.03 12.34
CA THR A 93 -6.24 2.76 11.51
C THR A 93 -5.85 2.11 10.19
N LEU A 94 -4.77 2.58 9.56
CA LEU A 94 -4.27 2.01 8.31
C LEU A 94 -3.74 0.58 8.51
N GLU A 95 -3.03 0.33 9.61
CA GLU A 95 -2.58 -1.01 10.00
C GLU A 95 -3.75 -1.97 10.19
N LEU A 96 -4.80 -1.55 10.90
CA LEU A 96 -6.01 -2.35 11.10
C LEU A 96 -6.73 -2.64 9.77
N ALA A 97 -6.82 -1.66 8.87
CA ALA A 97 -7.43 -1.84 7.56
C ALA A 97 -6.64 -2.81 6.66
N CYS A 98 -5.31 -2.75 6.70
CA CYS A 98 -4.44 -3.70 6.01
C CYS A 98 -4.61 -5.11 6.60
N LYS A 99 -4.56 -5.23 7.94
CA LYS A 99 -4.74 -6.51 8.63
C LYS A 99 -6.09 -7.16 8.30
N GLY A 100 -7.18 -6.39 8.29
CA GLY A 100 -8.52 -6.88 7.95
C GLY A 100 -8.67 -7.33 6.48
N THR A 101 -7.66 -7.10 5.64
CA THR A 101 -7.64 -7.53 4.23
C THR A 101 -6.46 -8.47 3.91
N ASN A 102 -5.81 -8.98 4.95
CA ASN A 102 -4.61 -9.83 4.90
C ASN A 102 -3.44 -9.19 4.16
N ILE A 103 -3.26 -7.88 4.33
CA ILE A 103 -2.10 -7.11 3.85
C ILE A 103 -1.23 -6.79 5.05
N GLY A 104 0.06 -7.15 5.00
CA GLY A 104 1.03 -6.77 6.03
C GLY A 104 1.25 -5.25 6.02
N TYR A 105 1.38 -4.63 7.20
CA TYR A 105 1.72 -3.21 7.33
C TYR A 105 3.06 -3.07 8.05
N ILE A 106 4.00 -2.35 7.44
CA ILE A 106 5.34 -2.13 7.99
C ILE A 106 5.66 -0.65 7.92
N HIS A 107 5.94 -0.03 9.07
CA HIS A 107 6.32 1.38 9.15
C HIS A 107 7.85 1.51 9.16
N ILE A 108 8.39 2.26 8.20
CA ILE A 108 9.83 2.46 7.98
C ILE A 108 10.14 3.96 8.08
N PRO A 109 10.15 4.54 9.29
CA PRO A 109 10.30 5.98 9.51
C PRO A 109 11.68 6.51 9.10
N ASP A 110 12.70 5.65 9.03
CA ASP A 110 14.07 6.02 8.67
C ASP A 110 14.16 6.58 7.25
N LEU A 111 13.24 6.17 6.36
CA LEU A 111 13.15 6.67 4.99
C LEU A 111 12.25 7.90 4.87
N GLY A 112 11.71 8.43 5.96
CA GLY A 112 10.84 9.59 5.92
C GLY A 112 11.58 10.93 5.98
N ILE A 113 11.06 11.94 5.27
CA ILE A 113 11.51 13.33 5.44
C ILE A 113 10.91 13.90 6.74
N VAL A 114 11.77 14.48 7.59
CA VAL A 114 11.35 15.19 8.82
C VAL A 114 10.44 16.38 8.49
N SER A 115 9.54 16.76 9.41
CA SER A 115 8.58 17.86 9.19
C SER A 115 9.26 19.17 8.81
N ASP A 116 10.39 19.47 9.44
CA ASP A 116 10.98 20.80 9.38
C ASP A 116 11.62 21.08 8.01
N LYS A 117 12.06 20.03 7.31
CA LYS A 117 12.55 20.08 5.92
C LYS A 117 11.45 20.17 4.87
N ARG A 118 10.17 20.08 5.28
CA ARG A 118 9.01 20.18 4.38
C ARG A 118 8.36 21.56 4.38
N GLN A 119 8.92 22.51 5.11
CA GLN A 119 8.41 23.88 5.15
C GLN A 119 8.82 24.60 3.86
N GLU A 120 7.90 25.37 3.28
CA GLU A 120 8.14 26.28 2.13
C GLU A 120 8.36 25.63 0.74
N LEU A 121 7.83 24.43 0.48
CA LEU A 121 7.87 23.81 -0.86
C LEU A 121 6.79 24.40 -1.78
N ASN A 122 7.10 25.52 -2.45
CA ASN A 122 6.15 26.26 -3.29
C ASN A 122 6.29 25.96 -4.78
N THR A 123 7.49 25.58 -5.22
CA THR A 123 7.83 25.35 -6.62
C THR A 123 8.43 23.96 -6.81
N GLN A 124 8.42 23.44 -8.05
CA GLN A 124 9.06 22.16 -8.35
C GLN A 124 10.57 22.18 -8.06
N ALA A 125 11.23 23.33 -8.23
CA ALA A 125 12.64 23.49 -7.91
C ALA A 125 12.94 23.26 -6.42
N ASP A 126 12.04 23.67 -5.53
CA ASP A 126 12.17 23.45 -4.08
C ASP A 126 12.12 21.94 -3.76
N TYR A 127 11.20 21.20 -4.39
CA TYR A 127 11.14 19.74 -4.29
C TYR A 127 12.42 19.08 -4.83
N ASP A 128 12.95 19.56 -5.95
CA ASP A 128 14.15 18.98 -6.57
C ASP A 128 15.38 19.17 -5.68
N ILE A 129 15.53 20.34 -5.04
CA ILE A 129 16.59 20.62 -4.05
C ILE A 129 16.45 19.69 -2.84
N LEU A 130 15.25 19.62 -2.25
CA LEU A 130 14.96 18.76 -1.10
C LEU A 130 15.26 17.29 -1.42
N PHE A 131 14.86 16.81 -2.60
CA PHE A 131 15.06 15.43 -3.00
C PHE A 131 16.52 15.12 -3.35
N ASN A 132 17.28 16.10 -3.85
CA ASN A 132 18.71 15.94 -4.03
C ASN A 132 19.41 15.79 -2.66
N GLU A 133 19.10 16.66 -1.70
CA GLU A 133 19.64 16.56 -0.34
C GLU A 133 19.25 15.22 0.30
N TYR A 134 17.97 14.83 0.22
CA TYR A 134 17.47 13.56 0.76
C TYR A 134 18.19 12.34 0.18
N LYS A 135 18.52 12.35 -1.12
CA LYS A 135 19.29 11.28 -1.76
C LYS A 135 20.73 11.22 -1.25
N GLN A 136 21.36 12.38 -1.05
CA GLN A 136 22.77 12.47 -0.60
C GLN A 136 22.93 12.30 0.92
N THR A 137 21.84 12.27 1.68
CA THR A 137 21.85 12.13 3.14
C THR A 137 21.02 10.92 3.56
N THR A 138 19.72 11.11 3.78
CA THR A 138 18.81 10.10 4.35
C THR A 138 18.87 8.76 3.62
N LEU A 139 18.89 8.72 2.28
CA LEU A 139 18.95 7.44 1.58
C LEU A 139 20.27 6.70 1.76
N ILE A 140 21.40 7.42 1.74
CA ILE A 140 22.74 6.83 1.92
C ILE A 140 22.87 6.29 3.36
N ASP A 141 22.50 7.11 4.34
CA ASP A 141 22.61 6.76 5.76
C ASP A 141 21.71 5.58 6.15
N ASN A 142 20.58 5.41 5.45
CA ASN A 142 19.57 4.40 5.75
C ASN A 142 19.48 3.28 4.70
N ASN A 143 20.61 2.94 4.06
CA ASN A 143 20.67 1.86 3.07
C ASN A 143 20.16 0.50 3.64
N LYS A 144 20.32 0.25 4.94
CA LYS A 144 19.76 -0.94 5.60
C LYS A 144 18.23 -1.03 5.46
N SER A 145 17.54 0.11 5.52
CA SER A 145 16.08 0.18 5.38
C SER A 145 15.64 -0.03 3.93
N ILE A 146 16.46 0.37 2.95
CA ILE A 146 16.25 0.04 1.54
C ILE A 146 16.41 -1.47 1.32
N LEU A 147 17.48 -2.07 1.83
CA LEU A 147 17.70 -3.51 1.74
C LEU A 147 16.60 -4.31 2.44
N TYR A 148 16.08 -3.81 3.57
CA TYR A 148 14.94 -4.44 4.23
C TYR A 148 13.69 -4.47 3.34
N ILE A 149 13.40 -3.41 2.59
CA ILE A 149 12.30 -3.42 1.61
C ILE A 149 12.59 -4.41 0.48
N ARG A 150 13.85 -4.52 0.04
CA ARG A 150 14.26 -5.54 -0.95
C ARG A 150 13.99 -6.96 -0.43
N ASP A 151 14.34 -7.26 0.82
CA ASP A 151 14.06 -8.56 1.44
C ASP A 151 12.55 -8.85 1.50
N LEU A 152 11.73 -7.83 1.80
CA LEU A 152 10.28 -7.94 1.76
C LEU A 152 9.76 -8.23 0.35
N LEU A 153 10.33 -7.59 -0.68
CA LEU A 153 10.02 -7.89 -2.08
C LEU A 153 10.40 -9.32 -2.46
N ASP A 154 11.57 -9.79 -2.03
CA ASP A 154 12.00 -11.15 -2.32
C ASP A 154 11.12 -12.21 -1.62
N LYS A 155 10.70 -11.93 -0.38
CA LYS A 155 9.87 -12.83 0.42
C LYS A 155 8.40 -12.82 0.02
N TYR A 156 7.81 -11.64 -0.17
CA TYR A 156 6.37 -11.47 -0.35
C TYR A 156 5.98 -11.13 -1.79
N LYS A 157 6.94 -10.85 -2.67
CA LYS A 157 6.78 -10.54 -4.10
C LYS A 157 6.05 -9.23 -4.42
N ARG A 158 5.00 -8.89 -3.68
CA ARG A 158 4.08 -7.80 -3.99
C ARG A 158 4.12 -6.75 -2.87
N VAL A 159 4.97 -5.74 -3.02
CA VAL A 159 5.20 -4.74 -1.98
C VAL A 159 4.86 -3.35 -2.50
N ALA A 160 4.09 -2.59 -1.71
CA ALA A 160 3.75 -1.20 -2.01
C ALA A 160 4.43 -0.23 -1.05
N LEU A 161 4.98 0.87 -1.57
CA LEU A 161 5.42 2.02 -0.79
C LEU A 161 4.28 3.03 -0.67
N THR A 162 4.07 3.57 0.52
CA THR A 162 3.05 4.60 0.76
C THR A 162 3.57 5.87 1.39
N CYS A 163 2.98 6.98 0.94
CA CYS A 163 3.10 8.30 1.54
C CYS A 163 1.81 9.10 1.22
N PHE A 164 1.72 10.35 1.64
CA PHE A 164 0.53 11.19 1.47
C PHE A 164 0.28 11.57 0.01
N GLU A 165 1.26 12.25 -0.59
CA GLU A 165 1.10 13.02 -1.85
C GLU A 165 0.59 12.11 -2.95
N LYS A 166 -0.34 12.57 -3.78
CA LYS A 166 -0.83 11.78 -4.92
C LYS A 166 0.22 11.74 -6.04
N ASP A 167 0.81 12.89 -6.35
CA ASP A 167 1.83 13.01 -7.40
C ASP A 167 3.16 12.39 -6.96
N PRO A 168 3.65 11.33 -7.62
CA PRO A 168 4.96 10.77 -7.34
C PRO A 168 6.10 11.79 -7.52
N LYS A 169 5.98 12.77 -8.42
CA LYS A 169 7.05 13.76 -8.67
C LYS A 169 7.30 14.70 -7.51
N GLN A 170 6.33 14.83 -6.62
CA GLN A 170 6.40 15.67 -5.41
C GLN A 170 6.50 14.85 -4.13
N CYS A 171 6.84 13.56 -4.26
CA CYS A 171 6.88 12.64 -3.14
C CYS A 171 8.26 11.98 -3.00
N HIS A 172 8.79 11.97 -1.77
CA HIS A 172 10.06 11.29 -1.46
C HIS A 172 10.01 9.77 -1.71
N ARG A 173 8.81 9.16 -1.72
CA ARG A 173 8.66 7.74 -2.03
C ARG A 173 9.18 7.39 -3.42
N THR A 174 9.21 8.35 -4.35
CA THR A 174 9.83 8.16 -5.68
C THR A 174 11.33 8.01 -5.57
N CYS A 175 11.98 8.75 -4.67
CA CYS A 175 13.42 8.58 -4.40
C CYS A 175 13.71 7.19 -3.82
N VAL A 176 12.87 6.72 -2.88
CA VAL A 176 12.96 5.36 -2.33
C VAL A 176 12.75 4.30 -3.40
N ALA A 177 11.68 4.43 -4.21
CA ALA A 177 11.38 3.49 -5.29
C ALA A 177 12.52 3.41 -6.32
N ASN A 178 13.07 4.56 -6.73
CA ASN A 178 14.19 4.61 -7.67
C ASN A 178 15.45 3.95 -7.08
N SER A 179 15.74 4.16 -5.80
CA SER A 179 16.85 3.51 -5.12
C SER A 179 16.69 1.98 -5.14
N LEU A 180 15.48 1.47 -4.87
CA LEU A 180 15.18 0.04 -4.97
C LEU A 180 15.34 -0.51 -6.40
N MET A 181 14.93 0.24 -7.42
CA MET A 181 15.08 -0.17 -8.82
C MET A 181 16.53 -0.17 -9.32
N GLN A 182 17.42 0.55 -8.63
CA GLN A 182 18.85 0.63 -8.95
C GLN A 182 19.70 -0.40 -8.21
N LEU A 183 19.10 -1.18 -7.29
CA LEU A 183 19.81 -2.27 -6.62
C LEU A 183 20.25 -3.35 -7.64
N PRO A 184 21.38 -4.03 -7.39
CA PRO A 184 21.77 -5.18 -8.20
C PRO A 184 20.65 -6.24 -8.27
N ASN A 185 20.49 -6.87 -9.43
CA ASN A 185 19.50 -7.93 -9.65
C ASN A 185 18.05 -7.49 -9.35
N ALA A 186 17.66 -6.27 -9.73
CA ALA A 186 16.26 -5.83 -9.72
C ALA A 186 15.43 -6.61 -10.76
N ASP A 187 14.86 -7.75 -10.34
CA ASP A 187 14.03 -8.66 -11.12
C ASP A 187 12.53 -8.39 -10.98
N TYR A 188 12.17 -7.13 -10.68
CA TYR A 188 10.80 -6.65 -10.50
C TYR A 188 10.55 -5.35 -11.25
N GLY A 189 9.28 -5.11 -11.60
CA GLY A 189 8.84 -3.83 -12.12
C GLY A 189 8.52 -2.82 -11.02
N LEU A 190 8.39 -1.55 -11.41
CA LEU A 190 7.77 -0.48 -10.61
C LEU A 190 6.45 -0.05 -11.24
N LYS A 191 5.36 -0.01 -10.46
CA LYS A 191 4.03 0.41 -10.91
C LYS A 191 3.42 1.47 -9.99
N MET A 192 2.91 2.55 -10.57
CA MET A 192 2.16 3.59 -9.84
C MET A 192 0.69 3.20 -9.74
N LEU A 193 0.07 3.36 -8.56
CA LEU A 193 -1.33 2.98 -8.29
C LEU A 193 -2.30 4.17 -8.22
#